data_AF-A0A496WTD9-F1
#
_entry.id   AF-A0A496WTD9-F1
#
_cell.length_a   1.000
_cell.length_b   1.000
_cell.length_c   1.000
_cell.angle_alpha   90.00
_cell.angle_beta   90.00
_cell.angle_gamma   90.00
#
_symmetry.space_group_name_H-M   'P 1'
#
loop_
_entity.id
_entity.type
_entity.pdbx_description
1 polymer ?
#
loop_
_entity_poly.entity_id
_entity_poly.type
_entity_poly.pdbx_seq_one_letter_code
_entity_poly.pdbx_strand_id
1 'polypeptide(L)'
;MAGELRGIARREAIMAPMIELSETLVTCASGVACDPRGLPGPRQVSLLLERDWREVGFEMRQQLPWTLRRANLLVAGIELPIYSYEP
;
A
#
# COMPACT_ATOMS: atom_id res chain seq x y z
N MET A 1 18.84 -8.47 3.52
CA MET A 1 18.02 -7.73 2.54
C MET A 1 17.46 -6.51 3.25
N ALA A 2 17.48 -5.33 2.61
CA ALA A 2 16.95 -4.10 3.18
C ALA A 2 15.84 -3.58 2.25
N GLY A 3 14.66 -3.33 2.82
CA GLY A 3 13.55 -2.69 2.11
C GLY A 3 13.56 -1.19 2.32
N GLU A 4 12.97 -0.47 1.38
CA GLU A 4 12.82 0.99 1.44
C GLU A 4 11.35 1.37 1.35
N LEU A 5 10.91 2.26 2.25
CA LEU A 5 9.58 2.85 2.22
C LEU A 5 9.61 4.08 1.33
N ARG A 6 8.99 3.98 0.16
CA ARG A 6 8.96 5.04 -0.87
C ARG A 6 7.79 6.00 -0.70
N GLY A 7 6.70 5.56 -0.08
CA GLY A 7 5.51 6.38 0.10
C GLY A 7 4.57 5.82 1.15
N ILE A 8 3.83 6.72 1.79
CA ILE A 8 2.82 6.42 2.80
C ILE A 8 1.53 7.10 2.36
N ALA A 9 0.41 6.40 2.44
CA ALA A 9 -0.90 6.97 2.20
C ALA A 9 -1.99 6.31 3.04
N ARG A 10 -3.05 7.07 3.31
CA ARG A 10 -4.29 6.55 3.91
C ARG A 10 -5.51 7.19 3.29
N ARG A 11 -6.69 6.73 3.69
CA ARG A 11 -7.96 7.38 3.36
C ARG A 11 -8.52 8.07 4.59
N GLU A 12 -9.23 9.17 4.39
CA GLU A 12 -10.00 9.80 5.47
C GLU A 12 -11.36 9.13 5.69
N ALA A 13 -11.95 8.54 4.64
CA ALA A 13 -13.23 7.86 4.71
C ALA A 13 -13.29 6.64 3.77
N ILE A 14 -14.29 5.78 3.98
CA ILE A 14 -14.55 4.66 3.08
C ILE A 14 -14.83 5.22 1.69
N MET A 15 -14.22 4.60 0.66
CA MET A 15 -14.22 5.03 -0.74
C MET A 15 -13.50 6.34 -1.08
N ALA A 16 -13.13 7.20 -0.13
CA ALA A 16 -12.37 8.43 -0.39
C ALA A 16 -11.02 8.19 -1.12
N PRO A 17 -10.52 9.18 -1.88
CA PRO A 17 -9.17 9.16 -2.43
C PRO A 17 -8.11 8.89 -1.36
N MET A 18 -6.96 8.35 -1.78
CA MET A 18 -5.80 8.24 -0.89
C MET A 18 -5.12 9.60 -0.75
N ILE A 19 -4.63 9.90 0.44
CA ILE A 19 -3.86 11.09 0.77
C ILE A 19 -2.46 10.63 1.18
N GLU A 20 -1.44 11.18 0.52
CA GLU A 20 -0.04 10.90 0.87
C GLU A 20 0.34 11.59 2.17
N LEU A 21 1.22 10.93 2.93
CA LEU A 21 1.70 11.38 4.23
C LEU A 21 3.22 11.30 4.27
N SER A 22 3.85 12.17 5.06
CA SER A 22 5.28 12.05 5.39
C SER A 22 5.54 10.98 6.46
N GLU A 23 4.55 10.76 7.34
CA GLU A 23 4.64 9.84 8.46
C GLU A 23 3.26 9.34 8.90
N THR A 24 3.22 8.20 9.58
CA THR A 24 2.00 7.68 10.21
C THR A 24 2.35 6.71 11.33
N LEU A 25 1.42 6.53 12.27
CA LEU A 25 1.54 5.53 13.32
C LEU A 25 0.93 4.20 12.83
N VAL A 26 1.66 3.10 13.02
CA VAL A 26 1.16 1.75 12.74
C VAL A 26 1.12 0.93 14.02
N THR A 27 -0.04 0.38 14.38
CA THR A 27 -0.19 -0.47 15.56
C THR A 27 -1.03 -1.71 15.25
N CYS A 28 -0.89 -2.78 16.05
CA CYS A 28 -1.77 -3.95 15.93
C CYS A 28 -3.24 -3.62 16.24
N ALA A 29 -3.49 -2.57 17.04
CA ALA A 29 -4.85 -2.16 17.39
C ALA A 29 -5.53 -1.36 16.26
N SER A 30 -4.77 -0.62 15.45
CA SER A 30 -5.31 0.36 14.51
C SER A 30 -4.80 0.23 13.07
N GLY A 31 -4.00 -0.79 12.75
CA GLY A 31 -3.28 -0.83 11.47
C GLY A 31 -2.58 0.50 11.20
N VAL A 32 -2.78 1.07 10.01
CA VAL A 32 -2.44 2.47 9.71
C VAL A 32 -3.42 3.41 10.40
N ALA A 33 -2.90 4.23 11.32
CA ALA A 33 -3.72 5.13 12.13
C ALA A 33 -4.62 6.03 11.27
N CYS A 34 -5.87 6.15 11.71
CA CYS A 34 -6.91 6.93 11.05
C CYS A 34 -7.24 6.48 9.61
N ASP A 35 -6.79 5.30 9.15
CA ASP A 35 -7.39 4.66 7.97
C ASP A 35 -8.68 3.94 8.40
N PRO A 36 -9.83 4.17 7.75
CA PRO A 36 -11.08 3.49 8.08
C PRO A 36 -11.04 1.96 8.00
N ARG A 37 -10.04 1.37 7.33
CA ARG A 37 -9.80 -0.07 7.28
C ARG A 37 -8.66 -0.54 8.19
N GLY A 38 -8.04 0.36 8.95
CA GLY A 38 -7.08 0.06 10.01
C GLY A 38 -7.77 -0.53 11.25
N LEU A 39 -8.57 -1.58 11.08
CA LEU A 39 -9.20 -2.29 12.19
C LEU A 39 -8.40 -3.57 12.51
N PRO A 40 -8.45 -4.09 13.74
CA PRO A 40 -7.91 -5.42 14.07
C PRO A 40 -8.40 -6.50 13.11
N GLY A 41 -7.48 -7.32 12.58
CA GLY A 41 -7.82 -8.39 11.65
C GLY A 41 -6.69 -8.73 10.66
N PRO A 42 -6.95 -9.59 9.68
CA PRO A 42 -5.90 -10.11 8.78
C PRO A 42 -5.39 -9.09 7.74
N ARG A 43 -6.03 -7.92 7.61
CA ARG A 43 -5.76 -6.94 6.53
C ARG A 43 -5.73 -5.49 7.05
N GLN A 44 -4.87 -5.23 8.03
CA GLN A 44 -4.77 -3.89 8.65
C GLN A 44 -3.87 -2.91 7.89
N VAL A 45 -2.93 -3.45 7.09
CA VAL A 45 -1.96 -2.69 6.30
C VAL A 45 -1.92 -3.30 4.90
N SER A 46 -1.78 -2.46 3.89
CA SER A 46 -1.62 -2.88 2.51
C SER A 46 -0.33 -2.33 1.91
N LEU A 47 0.40 -3.19 1.21
CA LEU A 47 1.67 -2.91 0.56
C LEU A 47 1.50 -2.92 -0.96
N LEU A 48 2.30 -2.12 -1.65
CA LEU A 48 2.46 -2.16 -3.09
C LEU A 48 3.95 -2.08 -3.42
N LEU A 49 4.44 -3.00 -4.25
CA LEU A 49 5.80 -2.93 -4.75
C LEU A 49 5.89 -1.84 -5.82
N GLU A 50 6.86 -0.95 -5.68
CA GLU A 50 7.11 0.13 -6.65
C GLU A 50 7.37 -0.42 -8.05
N ARG A 51 8.14 -1.52 -8.14
CA ARG A 51 8.47 -2.15 -9.42
C ARG A 51 7.19 -2.65 -10.15
N ASP A 52 6.30 -3.35 -9.44
CA ASP A 52 5.10 -3.95 -10.02
C ASP A 52 4.15 -2.85 -10.50
N TRP A 53 4.07 -1.74 -9.75
CA TRP A 53 3.25 -0.61 -10.16
C TRP A 53 3.81 0.12 -11.39
N ARG A 54 5.14 0.23 -11.49
CA ARG A 54 5.80 0.79 -12.69
C ARG A 54 5.55 -0.07 -13.92
N GLU A 55 5.53 -1.40 -13.79
CA GLU A 55 5.20 -2.33 -14.86
C GLU A 55 3.76 -2.10 -15.37
N VAL A 56 2.79 -1.95 -14.46
CA VAL A 56 1.42 -1.56 -14.83
C VAL A 56 1.40 -0.25 -15.62
N GLY A 57 2.16 0.76 -15.19
CA GLY A 57 2.25 2.03 -15.93
C GLY A 57 2.81 1.87 -17.35
N PHE A 58 3.76 0.96 -17.54
CA PHE A 58 4.29 0.62 -18.87
C PHE A 58 3.23 -0.05 -19.74
N GLU A 59 2.52 -1.05 -19.22
CA GLU A 59 1.43 -1.75 -19.93
C GLU A 59 0.29 -0.81 -20.32
N MET A 60 -0.07 0.11 -19.43
CA MET A 60 -1.10 1.12 -19.66
C MET A 60 -0.63 2.28 -20.55
N ARG A 61 0.65 2.31 -20.94
CA ARG A 61 1.29 3.42 -21.69
C ARG A 61 1.11 4.78 -21.02
N GLN A 62 1.00 4.81 -19.69
CA GLN A 62 0.85 6.01 -18.89
C GLN A 62 1.39 5.78 -17.48
N GLN A 63 2.18 6.74 -16.97
CA GLN A 63 2.56 6.73 -15.57
C GLN A 63 1.36 7.14 -14.71
N LEU A 64 0.95 6.25 -13.80
CA LEU A 64 -0.18 6.45 -12.91
C LEU A 64 0.32 6.68 -11.48
N PRO A 65 -0.25 7.63 -10.72
CA PRO A 65 0.08 7.77 -9.32
C PRO A 65 -0.32 6.50 -8.56
N TRP A 66 0.60 5.99 -7.73
CA TRP A 66 0.44 4.73 -6.99
C TRP A 66 -0.76 4.73 -6.04
N THR A 67 -1.19 5.92 -5.60
CA THR A 67 -2.38 6.14 -4.78
C THR A 67 -3.67 5.63 -5.45
N LEU A 68 -3.73 5.53 -6.78
CA LEU A 68 -4.87 4.94 -7.48
C LEU A 68 -5.06 3.45 -7.16
N ARG A 69 -3.99 2.74 -6.80
CA ARG A 69 -4.05 1.32 -6.39
C ARG A 69 -4.60 1.13 -4.97
N ARG A 70 -4.64 2.20 -4.18
CA ARG A 70 -5.18 2.28 -2.81
C ARG A 70 -4.46 1.42 -1.77
N ALA A 71 -3.15 1.27 -1.94
CA ALA A 71 -2.26 0.69 -0.93
C ALA A 71 -1.85 1.73 0.12
N ASN A 72 -1.45 1.30 1.31
CA ASN A 72 -0.98 2.22 2.35
C ASN A 72 0.51 2.53 2.24
N LEU A 73 1.31 1.57 1.80
CA LEU A 73 2.76 1.69 1.77
C LEU A 73 3.27 1.30 0.38
N LEU A 74 3.99 2.22 -0.27
CA LEU A 74 4.75 1.94 -1.48
C LEU A 74 6.16 1.53 -1.06
N VAL A 75 6.62 0.36 -1.46
CA VAL A 75 7.91 -0.19 -1.02
C VAL A 75 8.77 -0.66 -2.17
N ALA A 76 10.09 -0.58 -1.97
CA ALA A 76 11.09 -1.03 -2.93
C ALA A 76 12.16 -1.91 -2.24
N GLY A 77 12.94 -2.64 -3.03
CA GLY A 77 14.07 -3.44 -2.52
C GLY A 77 13.70 -4.71 -1.76
N ILE A 78 12.44 -5.13 -1.80
CA ILE A 78 11.97 -6.39 -1.23
C ILE A 78 11.21 -7.23 -2.25
N GLU A 79 11.25 -8.54 -2.04
CA GLU A 79 10.39 -9.51 -2.71
C GLU A 79 9.23 -9.87 -1.77
N LEU A 80 8.01 -9.93 -2.29
CA LEU A 80 6.87 -10.46 -1.55
C LEU A 80 6.67 -11.93 -1.93
N PRO A 81 6.31 -12.80 -0.97
CA PRO A 81 5.97 -14.18 -1.28
C PRO A 81 4.75 -14.22 -2.19
N ILE A 82 4.82 -15.02 -3.24
CA ILE A 82 3.67 -15.34 -4.07
C ILE A 82 2.86 -16.39 -3.29
N TYR A 83 1.72 -15.99 -2.73
CA TYR A 83 0.77 -16.95 -2.18
C TYR A 83 -0.05 -17.52 -3.34
N SER A 84 0.26 -18.74 -3.75
CA SER A 84 -0.68 -19.57 -4.50
C SER A 84 -1.77 -20.03 -3.54
N TYR A 85 -2.99 -19.54 -3.72
CA TYR A 85 -4.17 -20.13 -3.09
C TYR A 85 -4.45 -21.44 -3.82
N GLU A 86 -4.07 -22.58 -3.23
CA GLU A 86 -4.66 -23.86 -3.64
C GLU A 86 -6.06 -23.96 -3.02
N PRO A 87 -7.11 -24.13 -3.86
CA PRO A 87 -8.50 -24.10 -3.42
C PRO A 87 -8.92 -25.27 -2.52
#